data_AF-A0A7V3H8M7-F1
#
_entry.id   AF-A0A7V3H8M7-F1
#
_cell.length_a   1.000
_cell.length_b   1.000
_cell.length_c   1.000
_cell.angle_alpha   90.00
_cell.angle_beta   90.00
_cell.angle_gamma   90.00
#
_symmetry.space_group_name_H-M   'P 1'
#
loop_
_entity.id
_entity.type
_entity.pdbx_description
1 polymer ?
#
loop_
_entity_poly.entity_id
_entity_poly.type
_entity_poly.pdbx_seq_one_letter_code
_entity_poly.pdbx_strand_id
1 'polypeptide(L)'
;MTIILAAFTLFHLAVGLGCLAAGLRLLSPVERAHWRSRPALLVAQLLCWIYPAAAILSASLAWAALRAGQAHALPLMLAPILWLLVMGLVFALVDFAEDGVIGNARTRDGA
;
A
#
# COMPACT_ATOMS: atom_id res chain seq x y z
N MET A 1 18.37 10.86 14.26
CA MET A 1 17.18 11.11 13.41
C MET A 1 17.44 10.77 11.94
N THR A 2 18.55 11.23 11.34
CA THR A 2 18.92 10.94 9.94
C THR A 2 18.88 9.46 9.56
N ILE A 3 19.51 8.58 10.36
CA ILE A 3 19.52 7.12 10.11
C ILE A 3 18.10 6.55 10.10
N ILE A 4 17.26 7.00 11.02
CA ILE A 4 15.85 6.57 11.12
C ILE A 4 15.08 6.99 9.85
N LEU A 5 15.22 8.26 9.41
CA LEU A 5 14.57 8.73 8.18
C LEU A 5 15.08 7.99 6.95
N ALA A 6 16.38 7.68 6.87
CA ALA A 6 16.94 6.90 5.77
C ALA A 6 16.35 5.49 5.72
N ALA A 7 16.28 4.81 6.87
CA ALA A 7 15.67 3.49 6.97
C ALA A 7 14.19 3.49 6.55
N PHE A 8 13.39 4.45 7.03
CA PHE A 8 11.99 4.59 6.61
C PHE A 8 11.85 4.96 5.13
N THR A 9 12.73 5.80 4.59
CA THR A 9 12.73 6.13 3.16
C THR A 9 12.96 4.88 2.31
N LEU A 10 13.93 4.04 2.67
CA LEU A 10 14.21 2.78 1.96
C LEU A 10 13.05 1.79 2.09
N PHE A 11 12.46 1.68 3.29
CA PHE A 11 11.26 0.88 3.51
C PHE A 11 10.11 1.35 2.59
N HIS A 12 9.83 2.65 2.57
CA HIS A 12 8.77 3.23 1.74
C HIS A 12 9.04 3.06 0.25
N LEU A 13 10.29 3.14 -0.18
CA LEU A 13 10.69 2.85 -1.56
C LEU A 13 10.37 1.38 -1.91
N ALA A 14 10.80 0.43 -1.09
CA ALA A 14 10.56 -0.99 -1.33
C ALA A 14 9.05 -1.32 -1.38
N VAL A 15 8.29 -0.86 -0.39
CA VAL A 15 6.83 -1.08 -0.35
C VAL A 15 6.14 -0.33 -1.49
N GLY A 16 6.59 0.88 -1.83
CA GLY A 16 6.05 1.68 -2.93
C GLY A 16 6.21 0.98 -4.28
N LEU A 17 7.37 0.36 -4.52
CA LEU A 17 7.58 -0.48 -5.70
C LEU A 17 6.66 -1.70 -5.69
N GLY A 18 6.46 -2.34 -4.54
CA GLY A 18 5.52 -3.45 -4.38
C GLY A 18 4.07 -3.04 -4.70
N CYS A 19 3.61 -1.91 -4.16
CA CYS A 19 2.29 -1.35 -4.42
C CYS A 19 2.12 -0.95 -5.89
N LEU A 20 3.16 -0.36 -6.53
CA LEU A 20 3.12 -0.03 -7.95
C LEU A 20 3.02 -1.28 -8.82
N ALA A 21 3.83 -2.31 -8.54
CA ALA A 21 3.77 -3.58 -9.25
C ALA A 21 2.40 -4.25 -9.10
N ALA A 22 1.84 -4.26 -7.88
CA ALA A 22 0.50 -4.77 -7.62
C ALA A 22 -0.58 -3.95 -8.34
N GLY A 23 -0.50 -2.63 -8.29
CA GLY A 23 -1.41 -1.71 -8.98
C GLY A 23 -1.42 -1.94 -10.48
N LEU A 24 -0.25 -2.12 -11.10
CA LEU A 24 -0.13 -2.49 -12.51
C LEU A 24 -0.70 -3.88 -12.80
N ARG A 25 -0.45 -4.87 -11.93
CA ARG A 25 -1.01 -6.23 -12.08
C ARG A 25 -2.54 -6.22 -12.10
N LEU A 26 -3.17 -5.41 -11.24
CA LEU A 26 -4.63 -5.24 -11.16
C LEU A 26 -5.25 -4.57 -12.39
N LEU A 27 -4.44 -3.97 -13.28
CA LEU A 27 -4.91 -3.46 -14.56
C LEU A 27 -4.99 -4.55 -15.64
N SER A 28 -4.30 -5.68 -15.46
CA SER A 28 -4.25 -6.75 -16.44
C SER A 28 -5.62 -7.43 -16.61
N PRO A 29 -6.03 -7.82 -17.84
CA PRO A 29 -7.29 -8.52 -18.06
C PRO A 29 -7.39 -9.83 -17.28
N VAL A 30 -6.27 -10.56 -17.17
CA VAL A 30 -6.17 -11.83 -16.44
C VAL A 30 -6.48 -11.63 -14.97
N GLU A 31 -5.80 -10.71 -14.28
CA GLU A 31 -6.05 -10.47 -12.86
C GLU A 31 -7.51 -10.00 -12.65
N ARG A 32 -7.99 -9.08 -13.49
CA ARG A 32 -9.36 -8.54 -13.41
C ARG A 32 -10.46 -9.59 -13.53
N ALA A 33 -10.23 -10.67 -14.27
CA ALA A 33 -11.19 -11.75 -14.41
C ALA A 33 -11.42 -12.54 -13.10
N HIS A 34 -10.47 -12.48 -12.16
CA HIS A 34 -10.57 -13.16 -10.86
C HIS A 34 -11.42 -12.37 -9.85
N TRP A 35 -11.68 -11.08 -10.09
CA TRP A 35 -12.43 -10.24 -9.16
C TRP A 35 -13.93 -10.37 -9.42
N ARG A 36 -14.68 -10.84 -8.42
CA ARG A 36 -16.14 -10.93 -8.49
C ARG A 36 -16.77 -9.54 -8.34
N SER A 37 -16.24 -8.72 -7.44
CA SER A 37 -16.73 -7.38 -7.15
C SER A 37 -15.91 -6.29 -7.86
N ARG A 38 -16.55 -5.59 -8.81
CA ARG A 38 -15.95 -4.41 -9.46
C ARG A 38 -15.61 -3.28 -8.48
N PRO A 39 -16.47 -2.94 -7.50
CA PRO A 39 -16.11 -1.97 -6.47
C PRO A 39 -14.88 -2.39 -5.65
N ALA A 40 -14.76 -3.66 -5.28
CA ALA A 40 -13.62 -4.15 -4.51
C ALA A 40 -12.31 -4.02 -5.31
N LEU A 41 -12.34 -4.36 -6.60
CA LEU A 41 -11.22 -4.17 -7.52
C LEU A 41 -10.81 -2.69 -7.62
N LEU A 42 -11.77 -1.77 -7.73
CA LEU A 42 -11.47 -0.33 -7.78
C LEU A 42 -10.83 0.16 -6.49
N VAL A 43 -11.33 -0.28 -5.34
CA VAL A 43 -10.73 0.04 -4.04
C VAL A 43 -9.31 -0.50 -3.94
N ALA A 44 -9.08 -1.77 -4.32
CA ALA A 44 -7.74 -2.37 -4.33
C ALA A 44 -6.76 -1.59 -5.23
N GLN A 45 -7.21 -1.17 -6.42
CA GLN A 45 -6.42 -0.32 -7.31
C GLN A 45 -6.08 1.01 -6.64
N LEU A 46 -7.07 1.73 -6.10
CA LEU A 46 -6.86 3.01 -5.43
C LEU A 46 -5.87 2.90 -4.27
N LEU A 47 -6.01 1.88 -3.42
CA LEU A 47 -5.10 1.63 -2.30
C LEU A 47 -3.65 1.45 -2.76
N CYS A 48 -3.43 0.64 -3.80
CA CYS A 48 -2.12 0.40 -4.41
C CYS A 48 -1.52 1.67 -5.05
N TRP A 49 -2.34 2.52 -5.67
CA TRP A 49 -1.85 3.74 -6.34
C TRP A 49 -1.60 4.90 -5.37
N ILE A 50 -2.35 4.98 -4.26
CA ILE A 50 -2.19 6.05 -3.28
C ILE A 50 -0.89 5.90 -2.49
N TYR A 51 -0.52 4.67 -2.10
CA TYR A 51 0.64 4.47 -1.22
C TYR A 51 1.97 5.03 -1.79
N PRO A 52 2.37 4.76 -3.05
CA PRO A 52 3.60 5.30 -3.61
C PRO A 52 3.65 6.84 -3.60
N ALA A 53 2.54 7.49 -3.95
CA ALA A 53 2.44 8.95 -3.94
C ALA A 53 2.55 9.51 -2.51
N ALA A 54 1.81 8.92 -1.57
CA ALA A 54 1.86 9.31 -0.17
C ALA A 54 3.25 9.09 0.45
N ALA A 55 3.92 7.98 0.12
CA ALA A 55 5.27 7.66 0.54
C ALA A 55 6.30 8.68 0.06
N ILE A 56 6.30 9.01 -1.23
CA ILE A 56 7.22 10.00 -1.81
C ILE A 56 7.01 11.37 -1.19
N LEU A 57 5.75 11.82 -1.10
CA LEU A 57 5.41 13.12 -0.52
C LEU A 57 5.83 13.19 0.95
N SER A 58 5.47 12.19 1.74
CA SER A 58 5.78 12.14 3.17
C SER A 58 7.28 12.10 3.45
N ALA A 59 8.03 11.28 2.70
CA ALA A 59 9.48 11.22 2.83
C ALA A 59 10.13 12.57 2.47
N SER A 60 9.69 13.21 1.38
CA SER A 60 10.21 14.52 0.95
C SER A 60 9.97 15.59 2.03
N LEU A 61 8.75 15.64 2.58
CA LEU A 61 8.40 16.58 3.65
C LEU A 61 9.15 16.28 4.94
N ALA A 62 9.34 15.00 5.30
CA ALA A 62 10.08 14.60 6.49
C ALA A 62 11.55 15.04 6.43
N TRP A 63 12.20 14.86 5.28
CA TRP A 63 13.56 15.33 5.07
C TRP A 63 13.67 16.87 5.10
N ALA A 64 12.67 17.58 4.59
CA ALA A 64 12.60 19.03 4.69
C ALA A 64 12.42 19.49 6.15
N ALA A 65 11.50 18.87 6.90
CA ALA A 65 11.26 19.13 8.31
C ALA A 65 12.52 18.87 9.16
N LEU A 66 13.26 17.78 8.89
CA LEU A 66 14.52 17.49 9.58
C LEU A 66 15.55 18.60 9.35
N ARG A 67 15.74 19.05 8.10
CA ARG A 67 16.67 20.16 7.78
C ARG A 67 16.25 21.48 8.42
N ALA A 68 14.95 21.70 8.60
CA ALA A 68 14.39 22.85 9.29
C ALA A 68 14.39 22.72 10.83
N GLY A 69 14.89 21.61 11.39
CA GLY A 69 14.89 21.37 12.84
C GLY A 69 13.49 21.14 13.44
N GLN A 70 12.50 20.79 12.63
CA GLN A 70 11.11 20.62 13.07
C GLN A 70 10.88 19.21 13.64
N ALA A 71 10.17 19.12 14.77
CA ALA A 71 9.94 17.88 15.49
C ALA A 71 9.04 16.87 14.74
N HIS A 72 8.27 17.32 13.75
CA HIS A 72 7.28 16.50 13.05
C HIS A 72 7.85 15.68 11.87
N ALA A 73 9.18 15.64 11.69
CA ALA A 73 9.84 14.84 10.66
C ALA A 73 9.53 13.33 10.78
N LEU A 74 9.52 12.78 12.00
CA LEU A 74 9.21 11.37 12.23
C LEU A 74 7.71 11.06 12.02
N PRO A 75 6.75 11.83 12.59
CA PRO A 75 5.34 11.68 12.26
C PRO A 75 5.03 11.64 10.76
N LEU A 76 5.71 12.45 9.95
CA LEU A 76 5.56 12.40 8.49
C LEU A 76 5.96 11.04 7.91
N MET A 77 7.06 10.42 8.37
CA MET A 77 7.44 9.06 7.96
C MET A 77 6.46 7.97 8.44
N LEU A 78 5.71 8.20 9.52
CA LEU A 78 4.74 7.23 10.01
C LEU A 78 3.40 7.30 9.26
N ALA A 79 3.07 8.43 8.63
CA ALA A 79 1.77 8.60 7.96
C ALA A 79 1.50 7.55 6.85
N PRO A 80 2.45 7.19 5.96
CA PRO A 80 2.22 6.11 5.00
C PRO A 80 2.08 4.73 5.66
N ILE A 81 2.69 4.51 6.84
CA ILE A 81 2.53 3.24 7.57
C ILE A 81 1.08 3.07 8.04
N LEU A 82 0.46 4.15 8.51
CA LEU A 82 -0.98 4.13 8.85
C LEU A 82 -1.83 3.77 7.63
N TRP A 83 -1.46 4.21 6.44
CA TRP A 83 -2.12 3.78 5.21
C TRP A 83 -1.97 2.28 4.94
N LEU A 84 -0.82 1.67 5.24
CA LEU A 84 -0.65 0.21 5.13
C LEU A 84 -1.58 -0.55 6.09
N LEU A 85 -1.82 -0.01 7.29
CA LEU A 85 -2.79 -0.61 8.22
C LEU A 85 -4.22 -0.55 7.65
N VAL A 86 -4.60 0.60 7.10
CA VAL A 86 -5.90 0.76 6.42
C VAL A 86 -6.00 -0.20 5.23
N MET A 87 -4.97 -0.26 4.40
CA MET A 87 -4.91 -1.15 3.26
C MET A 87 -5.06 -2.62 3.70
N GLY A 88 -4.29 -3.07 4.68
CA GLY A 88 -4.38 -4.44 5.21
C GLY A 88 -5.75 -4.79 5.77
N LEU A 89 -6.37 -3.86 6.51
CA LEU A 89 -7.74 -4.04 7.01
C LEU A 89 -8.75 -4.15 5.85
N VAL A 90 -8.66 -3.28 4.85
CA VAL A 90 -9.59 -3.29 3.71
C VAL A 90 -9.44 -4.58 2.90
N PHE A 91 -8.23 -5.04 2.63
CA PHE A 91 -8.01 -6.32 1.95
C PHE A 91 -8.56 -7.50 2.75
N ALA A 92 -8.35 -7.54 4.07
CA ALA A 92 -8.91 -8.59 4.91
C ALA A 92 -10.45 -8.61 4.89
N LEU A 93 -11.10 -7.44 4.84
CA LEU A 93 -12.56 -7.33 4.71
C LEU A 93 -13.06 -7.77 3.33
N VAL A 94 -12.34 -7.40 2.26
CA VAL A 94 -12.67 -7.82 0.89
C VAL A 94 -12.52 -9.33 0.74
N ASP A 95 -11.42 -9.91 1.21
CA ASP A 95 -11.19 -11.36 1.17
C ASP A 95 -12.32 -12.10 1.92
N PHE A 96 -12.68 -11.63 3.12
CA PHE A 96 -13.80 -12.22 3.86
C PHE A 96 -15.14 -12.10 3.14
N ALA A 97 -15.40 -10.97 2.46
CA ALA A 97 -16.65 -10.75 1.73
C ALA A 97 -16.74 -11.54 0.41
N GLU A 98 -15.62 -11.74 -0.30
CA GLU A 98 -15.58 -12.47 -1.58
C GLU A 98 -15.51 -13.99 -1.37
N ASP A 99 -14.72 -14.45 -0.40
CA ASP A 99 -14.39 -15.87 -0.19
C ASP A 99 -15.07 -16.47 1.05
N GLY A 100 -15.65 -15.67 1.95
CA GLY A 100 -16.23 -16.12 3.21
C GLY A 100 -15.20 -16.56 4.26
N VAL A 101 -13.91 -16.42 3.96
CA VAL A 101 -12.77 -16.80 4.81
C VAL A 101 -11.74 -15.68 4.76
N ILE A 102 -11.07 -15.40 5.89
CA ILE A 102 -9.93 -14.49 5.91
C ILE A 102 -8.72 -15.22 5.32
N GLY A 103 -8.42 -14.98 4.05
CA GLY A 103 -7.27 -15.54 3.35
C GLY A 103 -7.55 -15.73 1.87
N ASN A 104 -6.49 -15.94 1.09
CA ASN A 104 -6.58 -16.15 -0.35
C ASN A 104 -7.00 -17.60 -0.65
N ALA A 105 -8.29 -17.90 -0.49
CA ALA A 105 -8.88 -19.20 -0.79
C ALA A 105 -9.09 -19.38 -2.31
N ARG A 106 -8.03 -19.12 -3.10
CA ARG A 106 -7.99 -19.54 -4.50
C ARG A 106 -7.98 -21.07 -4.52
N THR A 107 -9.10 -21.69 -4.86
CA THR A 107 -9.13 -23.12 -5.19
C THR A 107 -8.08 -23.37 -6.27
N ARG A 108 -7.18 -24.32 -6.02
CA ARG A 108 -6.16 -24.81 -6.96
C ARG A 108 -6.79 -25.71 -8.04
N ASP A 109 -7.95 -25.33 -8.57
CA ASP A 109 -8.64 -26.12 -9.59
C ASP A 109 -8.22 -25.60 -10.97
N GLY A 110 -7.00 -25.97 -11.37
CA GLY A 110 -6.44 -25.56 -12.67
C GLY A 110 -4.97 -25.94 -12.89
N ALA A 111 -4.48 -26.99 -12.24
CA ALA A 111 -3.23 -27.67 -12.60
C ALA A 111 -3.54 -29.02 -13.24
#